data_AF-A0A0D9ZHM9-F1
#
_entry.id   AF-A0A0D9ZHM9-F1
#
_cell.length_a   1.000
_cell.length_b   1.000
_cell.length_c   1.000
_cell.angle_alpha   90.00
_cell.angle_beta   90.00
_cell.angle_gamma   90.00
#
_symmetry.space_group_name_H-M   'P 1'
#
loop_
_entity.id
_entity.type
_entity.pdbx_description
1 polymer ?
#
loop_
_entity_poly.entity_id
_entity_poly.type
_entity_poly.pdbx_seq_one_letter_code
_entity_poly.pdbx_strand_id
1 'polypeptide(L)'
;MAPDGGESVADVATRFSQFLSAAEMELHGSAILIVSHGDPLQIFQAVLKETKENPSSLDEVSDLKKRGMITLSVLSQHRQFALLTGELRRLV
;
A
#
# COMPACT_ATOMS: atom_id res chain seq x y z
N MET A 1 -8.18 -13.23 6.33
CA MET A 1 -9.52 -13.66 5.87
C MET A 1 -10.39 -12.41 5.79
N ALA A 2 -11.26 -12.32 4.79
CA ALA A 2 -12.26 -11.26 4.73
C ALA A 2 -13.34 -11.49 5.81
N PRO A 3 -13.91 -10.43 6.40
CA PRO A 3 -15.14 -10.55 7.16
C PRO A 3 -16.33 -10.88 6.23
N ASP A 4 -17.39 -11.44 6.78
CA ASP A 4 -18.59 -11.80 5.99
C ASP A 4 -19.17 -10.57 5.27
N GLY A 5 -19.26 -10.64 3.95
CA GLY A 5 -19.74 -9.55 3.09
C GLY A 5 -18.80 -8.35 2.97
N GLY A 6 -17.59 -8.42 3.53
CA GLY A 6 -16.60 -7.34 3.46
C GLY A 6 -15.38 -7.69 2.62
N GLU A 7 -14.49 -6.71 2.47
CA GLU A 7 -13.22 -6.87 1.76
C GLU A 7 -12.12 -7.39 2.70
N SER A 8 -11.17 -8.15 2.15
CA SER A 8 -9.95 -8.52 2.87
C SER A 8 -8.90 -7.42 2.80
N VAL A 9 -7.93 -7.48 3.71
CA VAL A 9 -6.72 -6.65 3.66
C VAL A 9 -5.97 -6.80 2.32
N ALA A 10 -5.99 -7.99 1.72
CA ALA A 10 -5.33 -8.25 0.43
C ALA A 10 -6.05 -7.57 -0.75
N ASP A 11 -7.38 -7.46 -0.69
CA ASP A 11 -8.18 -6.76 -1.69
C ASP A 11 -7.85 -5.26 -1.68
N VAL A 12 -7.77 -4.67 -0.48
CA VAL A 12 -7.36 -3.27 -0.28
C VAL A 12 -5.95 -3.03 -0.82
N ALA A 13 -5.00 -3.89 -0.46
CA ALA A 13 -3.62 -3.79 -0.91
C ALA A 13 -3.47 -3.89 -2.44
N THR A 14 -4.24 -4.79 -3.05
CA THR A 14 -4.29 -4.95 -4.52
C THR A 14 -4.78 -3.67 -5.19
N ARG A 15 -5.87 -3.07 -4.68
CA ARG A 15 -6.43 -1.82 -5.22
C ARG A 15 -5.44 -0.66 -5.09
N PHE A 16 -4.72 -0.55 -3.98
CA PHE A 16 -3.67 0.46 -3.83
C PHE A 16 -2.48 0.25 -4.77
N SER A 17 -2.08 -1.00 -5.00
CA SER A 17 -0.99 -1.31 -5.92
C SER A 17 -1.32 -0.89 -7.35
N GLN A 18 -2.57 -1.12 -7.77
CA GLN A 18 -3.10 -0.64 -9.04
C GLN A 18 -3.12 0.89 -9.12
N PHE A 19 -3.56 1.57 -8.06
CA PHE A 19 -3.53 3.02 -7.97
C PHE A 19 -2.10 3.57 -8.08
N LEU A 20 -1.12 2.99 -7.36
CA LEU A 20 0.27 3.42 -7.42
C LEU A 20 0.85 3.30 -8.82
N SER A 21 0.65 2.17 -9.48
CA SER A 21 1.13 1.96 -10.85
C SER A 21 0.54 2.98 -11.82
N ALA A 22 -0.75 3.32 -11.69
CA ALA A 22 -1.37 4.37 -12.50
C ALA A 22 -0.85 5.77 -12.15
N ALA A 23 -0.79 6.09 -10.85
CA ALA A 23 -0.36 7.39 -10.35
C ALA A 23 1.10 7.68 -10.68
N GLU A 24 1.97 6.68 -10.67
CA GLU A 24 3.38 6.82 -11.05
C GLU A 24 3.52 7.22 -12.52
N MET A 25 2.73 6.63 -13.42
CA MET A 25 2.73 7.01 -14.83
C MET A 25 2.17 8.41 -15.06
N GLU A 26 1.08 8.77 -14.37
CA GLU A 26 0.36 10.03 -14.62
C GLU A 26 0.96 11.24 -13.88
N LEU A 27 1.54 11.03 -12.70
CA LEU A 27 1.97 12.08 -11.77
C LEU A 27 3.49 12.04 -11.54
N HIS A 28 4.24 11.40 -12.44
CA HIS A 28 5.69 11.27 -12.34
C HIS A 28 6.36 12.64 -12.07
N GLY A 29 7.21 12.69 -11.02
CA GLY A 29 7.93 13.90 -10.61
C GLY A 29 7.11 14.93 -9.82
N SER A 30 5.84 14.63 -9.52
CA SER A 30 4.98 15.50 -8.71
C SER A 30 4.92 15.06 -7.25
N ALA A 31 4.72 16.03 -6.35
CA ALA A 31 4.34 15.73 -4.97
C ALA A 31 2.82 15.44 -4.92
N ILE A 32 2.43 14.32 -4.31
CA ILE A 32 1.03 13.92 -4.18
C ILE A 32 0.60 13.89 -2.71
N LEU A 33 -0.65 14.25 -2.44
CA LEU A 33 -1.31 14.08 -1.14
C LEU A 33 -2.44 13.05 -1.29
N ILE A 34 -2.37 11.97 -0.52
CA ILE A 34 -3.39 10.93 -0.49
C ILE A 34 -4.26 11.13 0.75
N VAL A 35 -5.56 11.38 0.54
CA VAL A 35 -6.56 11.50 1.62
C VAL A 35 -7.44 10.26 1.60
N SER A 36 -7.45 9.51 2.69
CA SER A 36 -8.23 8.27 2.84
C SER A 36 -8.53 7.98 4.32
N HIS A 37 -9.03 6.78 4.62
CA HIS A 37 -9.33 6.34 5.97
C HIS A 37 -8.15 5.61 6.64
N GLY A 38 -8.23 5.41 7.95
CA GLY A 38 -7.17 4.80 8.75
C GLY A 38 -6.71 3.45 8.22
N ASP A 39 -7.62 2.48 8.09
CA ASP A 39 -7.28 1.12 7.66
C ASP A 39 -6.65 1.09 6.25
N PRO A 40 -7.24 1.74 5.22
CA PRO A 40 -6.59 1.89 3.91
C PRO A 40 -5.17 2.47 3.97
N LEU A 41 -4.96 3.55 4.72
CA LEU A 41 -3.64 4.21 4.81
C LEU A 41 -2.61 3.33 5.54
N GLN A 42 -3.02 2.59 6.56
CA GLN A 42 -2.16 1.64 7.28
C GLN A 42 -1.69 0.49 6.38
N ILE A 43 -2.63 -0.08 5.61
CA ILE A 43 -2.35 -1.17 4.67
C ILE A 43 -1.42 -0.66 3.57
N PHE A 44 -1.68 0.54 3.05
CA PHE A 44 -0.86 1.19 2.05
C PHE A 44 0.58 1.40 2.52
N GLN A 45 0.77 1.88 3.75
CA GLN A 45 2.10 2.07 4.32
C GLN A 45 2.86 0.75 4.50
N ALA A 46 2.17 -0.34 4.83
CA ALA A 46 2.77 -1.68 4.90
C ALA A 46 3.29 -2.18 3.55
N VAL A 47 2.51 -1.96 2.48
CA VAL A 47 2.92 -2.32 1.11
C VAL A 47 4.14 -1.51 0.68
N LEU A 48 4.14 -0.19 0.93
CA LEU A 48 5.25 0.67 0.53
C LEU A 48 6.56 0.37 1.27
N LYS A 49 6.50 0.08 2.57
CA LYS A 49 7.71 -0.26 3.35
C LYS A 49 8.43 -1.47 2.73
N GLU A 50 7.70 -2.51 2.36
CA GLU A 50 8.27 -3.71 1.74
C GLU A 50 8.93 -3.41 0.38
N THR A 51 8.30 -2.55 -0.44
CA THR A 51 8.87 -2.15 -1.74
C THR A 51 10.15 -1.33 -1.61
N LYS A 52 10.31 -0.54 -0.53
CA LYS A 52 11.51 0.25 -0.28
C LYS A 52 12.66 -0.52 0.33
N GLU A 53 12.37 -1.48 1.22
CA GLU A 53 13.40 -2.33 1.84
C GLU A 53 14.00 -3.33 0.83
N ASN A 54 13.32 -3.58 -0.29
CA ASN A 54 13.79 -4.41 -1.40
C ASN A 54 13.84 -3.61 -2.73
N PRO A 55 14.85 -2.75 -2.96
CA PRO A 55 14.90 -1.81 -4.09
C PRO A 55 15.06 -2.47 -5.48
N SER A 56 15.34 -3.78 -5.54
CA SER A 56 15.20 -4.55 -6.79
C SER A 56 13.74 -4.65 -7.28
N SER A 57 12.77 -4.23 -6.46
CA SER A 57 11.34 -4.23 -6.76
C SER A 57 10.80 -2.89 -7.28
N LEU A 58 11.64 -1.88 -7.46
CA LEU A 58 11.19 -0.54 -7.91
C LEU A 58 10.94 -0.51 -9.43
N ASP A 59 11.69 -1.30 -10.20
CA ASP A 59 11.35 -1.62 -11.61
C ASP A 59 10.13 -2.58 -11.70
N GLU A 60 9.60 -3.01 -10.55
CA GLU A 60 8.54 -4.01 -10.38
C GLU A 60 7.27 -3.44 -9.73
N VAL A 61 7.03 -2.12 -9.77
CA VAL A 61 5.70 -1.58 -9.43
C VAL A 61 4.63 -2.15 -10.38
N SER A 62 5.01 -2.47 -11.62
CA SER A 62 4.20 -3.24 -12.57
C SER A 62 4.09 -4.73 -12.24
N ASP A 63 5.02 -5.27 -11.43
CA ASP A 63 5.13 -6.68 -11.05
C ASP A 63 4.62 -6.98 -9.63
N LEU A 64 4.09 -5.99 -8.90
CA LEU A 64 3.19 -6.18 -7.75
C LEU A 64 2.00 -7.10 -8.08
N LYS A 65 1.64 -7.19 -9.37
CA LYS A 65 0.61 -8.11 -9.90
C LYS A 65 1.16 -9.51 -10.22
N LYS A 66 2.46 -9.65 -10.54
CA LYS A 66 3.12 -10.94 -10.87
C LYS A 66 3.67 -11.65 -9.64
N ARG A 67 4.20 -10.90 -8.67
CA ARG A 67 4.50 -11.39 -7.33
C ARG A 67 3.24 -11.26 -6.49
N GLY A 68 2.57 -12.36 -6.21
CA GLY A 68 1.73 -12.49 -5.00
C GLY A 68 2.54 -12.33 -3.68
N MET A 69 3.63 -11.54 -3.67
CA MET A 69 4.54 -11.31 -2.54
C MET A 69 4.16 -10.08 -1.71
N ILE A 70 2.92 -9.60 -1.80
CA ILE A 70 2.35 -9.03 -0.58
C ILE A 70 2.07 -10.20 0.35
N THR A 71 3.13 -10.68 0.99
CA THR A 71 3.06 -11.84 1.87
C THR A 71 2.05 -11.53 2.96
N LEU A 72 1.23 -12.52 3.32
CA LEU A 72 0.25 -12.37 4.41
C LEU A 72 0.93 -11.88 5.70
N SER A 73 2.22 -12.18 5.89
CA SER A 73 3.05 -11.61 6.94
C SER A 73 3.15 -10.10 6.86
N VAL A 74 3.49 -9.49 5.72
CA VAL A 74 3.55 -8.03 5.57
C VAL A 74 2.19 -7.39 5.82
N LEU A 75 1.14 -7.96 5.23
CA LEU A 75 -0.22 -7.46 5.44
C LEU A 75 -0.67 -7.59 6.89
N SER A 76 -0.29 -8.64 7.60
CA SER A 76 -0.67 -8.81 9.01
C SER A 76 -0.11 -7.70 9.91
N GLN A 77 0.97 -7.04 9.48
CA GLN A 77 1.64 -6.01 10.25
C GLN A 77 1.11 -4.59 9.95
N HIS A 78 0.05 -4.42 9.15
CA HIS A 78 -0.48 -3.09 8.81
C HIS A 78 -0.83 -2.24 10.05
N ARG A 79 -1.29 -2.88 11.13
CA ARG A 79 -1.66 -2.19 12.38
C ARG A 79 -0.49 -1.50 13.07
N GLN A 80 0.76 -1.86 12.76
CA GLN A 80 1.94 -1.14 13.28
C GLN A 80 1.98 0.31 12.77
N PHE A 81 1.30 0.60 11.66
CA PHE A 81 1.25 1.92 11.04
C PHE A 81 0.02 2.73 11.45
N ALA A 82 -0.69 2.32 12.51
CA ALA A 82 -1.86 3.04 13.00
C ALA A 82 -1.60 4.55 13.10
N LEU A 83 -2.60 5.32 12.64
CA LEU A 83 -2.58 6.78 12.63
C LEU A 83 -3.45 7.28 13.76
N LEU A 84 -3.01 8.35 14.41
CA LEU A 84 -3.89 9.13 15.28
C LEU A 84 -4.83 10.00 14.43
N THR A 85 -5.90 10.50 15.02
CA THR A 85 -6.88 11.32 14.30
C THR A 85 -6.24 12.58 13.73
N GLY A 86 -6.32 12.75 12.40
CA GLY A 86 -5.85 13.96 11.71
C GLY A 86 -4.33 14.03 11.48
N GLU A 87 -3.59 12.93 11.65
CA GLU A 87 -2.15 12.91 11.43
C GLU A 87 -1.78 12.97 9.94
N LEU A 88 -0.88 13.88 9.57
CA LEU A 88 -0.19 13.87 8.29
C LEU A 88 1.17 13.18 8.47
N ARG A 89 1.40 12.10 7.71
CA ARG A 89 2.64 11.32 7.80
C ARG A 89 3.33 11.25 6.44
N ARG A 90 4.65 11.47 6.43
CA ARG A 90 5.47 11.21 5.25
C ARG A 90 5.60 9.70 5.05
N LEU A 91 5.40 9.23 3.82
CA LEU A 91 5.61 7.83 3.45
C LEU A 91 7.10 7.49 3.54
N VAL A 92 7.45 6.59 4.47
CA VAL A 92 8.82 6.12 4.71
C VAL A 92 9.15 4.95 3.81
#